data_AF-A0A4Q5B7E3-F1
#
_entry.id   AF-A0A4Q5B7E3-F1
#
_cell.length_a   1.000
_cell.length_b   1.000
_cell.length_c   1.000
_cell.angle_alpha   90.00
_cell.angle_beta   90.00
_cell.angle_gamma   90.00
#
_symmetry.space_group_name_H-M   'P 1'
#
loop_
_entity.id
_entity.type
_entity.pdbx_description
1 polymer ?
#
loop_
_entity_poly.entity_id
_entity_poly.type
_entity_poly.pdbx_seq_one_letter_code
_entity_poly.pdbx_strand_id
1 'polypeptide(L)'
;MQRLGTVENAMGNQSTPSARVKTLLRSPCRNSASWDGDQLAGLARVIDDGEMLAYMHWVLVNPKYQGMHVGSGLVERVKERYAGYIFLEVMPEESKNAPFYQRHGFTLMEDGRAMQIVTHS
;
A
#
# COMPACT_ATOMS: atom_id res chain seq x y z
N MET A 1 -16.33 -19.06 -0.08
CA MET A 1 -15.36 -18.88 1.01
C MET A 1 -13.95 -19.03 0.42
N GLN A 2 -13.40 -17.98 -0.18
CA GLN A 2 -12.04 -18.00 -0.74
C GLN A 2 -11.11 -17.24 0.22
N ARG A 3 -10.06 -17.94 0.69
CA ARG A 3 -8.94 -17.36 1.45
C ARG A 3 -8.24 -16.32 0.55
N LEU A 4 -8.36 -15.05 0.90
CA LEU A 4 -7.58 -13.93 0.34
C LEU A 4 -6.12 -14.03 0.81
N GLY A 5 -5.38 -14.97 0.23
CA GLY A 5 -3.99 -15.29 0.60
C GLY A 5 -2.93 -14.67 -0.31
N THR A 6 -3.24 -13.63 -1.08
CA THR A 6 -2.40 -13.26 -2.24
C THR A 6 -1.47 -12.06 -1.99
N VAL A 7 -1.72 -11.23 -0.97
CA VAL A 7 -0.88 -10.05 -0.66
C VAL A 7 -0.28 -10.09 0.75
N GLU A 8 -1.01 -10.59 1.76
CA GLU A 8 -0.48 -10.78 3.12
C GLU A 8 0.71 -11.76 3.18
N ASN A 9 0.77 -12.73 2.26
CA ASN A 9 1.89 -13.67 2.13
C ASN A 9 3.09 -13.13 1.33
N ALA A 10 3.01 -11.95 0.72
CA ALA A 10 4.10 -11.41 -0.10
C ALA A 10 5.30 -10.95 0.74
N MET A 11 5.03 -10.57 1.99
CA MET A 11 6.01 -10.15 3.02
C MET A 11 6.28 -11.25 4.06
N GLY A 12 5.84 -12.49 3.79
CA GLY A 12 5.91 -13.61 4.73
C GLY A 12 7.34 -13.91 5.21
N ASN A 13 7.42 -14.48 6.43
CA ASN A 13 8.53 -14.64 7.38
C ASN A 13 9.87 -15.24 6.87
N GLN A 14 10.35 -14.87 5.69
CA GLN A 14 11.59 -15.33 5.07
C GLN A 14 12.49 -14.13 4.81
N SER A 15 13.79 -14.32 5.00
CA SER A 15 14.87 -13.33 4.79
C SER A 15 14.95 -12.76 3.37
N THR A 16 14.11 -13.23 2.45
CA THR A 16 14.14 -12.84 1.04
C THR A 16 12.75 -12.36 0.60
N PRO A 17 12.62 -11.15 0.01
CA PRO A 17 11.36 -10.67 -0.53
C PRO A 17 10.81 -11.65 -1.58
N SER A 18 9.51 -11.95 -1.52
CA SER A 18 8.87 -12.82 -2.51
C SER A 18 9.06 -12.28 -3.94
N ALA A 19 8.95 -13.16 -4.95
CA ALA A 19 9.06 -12.76 -6.36
C ALA A 19 8.14 -11.58 -6.71
N ARG A 20 6.96 -11.50 -6.10
CA ARG A 20 5.99 -10.42 -6.25
C ARG A 20 6.51 -9.07 -5.73
N VAL A 21 7.13 -9.05 -4.55
CA VAL A 21 7.76 -7.84 -3.99
C VAL A 21 8.94 -7.39 -4.84
N LYS A 22 9.77 -8.33 -5.32
CA LYS A 22 10.87 -8.02 -6.24
C LYS A 22 10.36 -7.39 -7.54
N THR A 23 9.26 -7.90 -8.10
CA THR A 23 8.62 -7.30 -9.28
C THR A 23 8.09 -5.90 -8.98
N LEU A 24 7.48 -5.69 -7.81
CA LEU A 24 6.98 -4.37 -7.42
C LEU A 24 8.09 -3.34 -7.33
N LEU A 25 9.20 -3.68 -6.67
CA LEU A 25 10.37 -2.81 -6.55
C LEU A 25 11.01 -2.48 -7.90
N ARG A 26 10.83 -3.33 -8.92
CA ARG A 26 11.33 -3.12 -10.29
C ARG A 26 10.34 -2.39 -11.19
N SER A 27 9.10 -2.20 -10.77
CA SER A 27 8.10 -1.50 -11.58
C SER A 27 8.44 0.00 -11.67
N PRO A 28 8.06 0.68 -12.77
CA PRO A 28 8.27 2.12 -12.91
C PRO A 28 7.39 2.97 -11.96
N CYS A 29 6.56 2.31 -11.14
CA CYS A 29 5.76 2.99 -10.13
C CYS A 29 6.63 3.51 -8.99
N ARG A 30 6.20 4.60 -8.36
CA ARG A 30 6.91 5.17 -7.22
C ARG A 30 6.67 4.29 -5.99
N ASN A 31 7.76 3.79 -5.41
CA ASN A 31 7.75 2.93 -4.24
C ASN A 31 8.41 3.65 -3.06
N SER A 32 7.82 3.54 -1.88
CA SER A 32 8.40 3.97 -0.60
C SER A 32 8.59 2.73 0.27
N ALA A 33 9.81 2.47 0.74
CA ALA A 33 10.14 1.27 1.48
C ALA A 33 10.69 1.62 2.87
N SER A 34 10.38 0.77 3.85
CA SER A 34 10.96 0.80 5.19
C SER A 34 11.77 -0.47 5.41
N TRP A 35 12.99 -0.33 5.92
CA TRP A 35 13.94 -1.43 6.13
C TRP A 35 14.42 -1.46 7.57
N ASP A 36 14.67 -2.66 8.10
CA ASP A 36 15.36 -2.94 9.35
C ASP A 36 16.61 -3.80 9.02
N GLY A 37 17.75 -3.13 8.86
CA GLY A 37 18.91 -3.73 8.19
C GLY A 37 18.56 -4.21 6.79
N ASP A 38 18.80 -5.48 6.51
CA ASP A 38 18.47 -6.12 5.22
C ASP A 38 17.02 -6.64 5.14
N GLN A 39 16.24 -6.50 6.21
CA GLN A 39 14.85 -6.98 6.25
C GLN A 39 13.89 -5.87 5.79
N LEU A 40 13.09 -6.16 4.76
CA LEU A 40 12.03 -5.24 4.34
C LEU A 40 10.90 -5.27 5.38
N ALA A 41 10.78 -4.20 6.14
CA ALA A 41 9.76 -4.03 7.17
C ALA A 41 8.40 -3.60 6.57
N GLY A 42 8.41 -2.86 5.47
CA GLY A 42 7.19 -2.46 4.76
C GLY A 42 7.45 -1.77 3.43
N LEU A 43 6.42 -1.70 2.60
CA LEU A 43 6.44 -1.14 1.25
C LEU A 43 5.11 -0.45 0.97
N ALA A 44 5.15 0.81 0.54
CA ALA A 44 4.03 1.49 -0.09
C ALA A 44 4.30 1.68 -1.58
N ARG A 45 3.33 1.34 -2.42
CA ARG A 45 3.36 1.56 -3.87
C ARG A 45 2.36 2.64 -4.25
N VAL A 46 2.80 3.58 -5.07
CA VAL A 46 2.00 4.70 -5.56
C VAL A 46 2.10 4.77 -7.09
N ILE A 47 0.96 5.03 -7.71
CA ILE A 47 0.81 5.29 -9.15
C ILE A 47 0.27 6.70 -9.27
N ASP A 48 0.90 7.56 -10.08
CA ASP A 48 0.49 8.94 -10.19
C ASP A 48 0.74 9.49 -11.60
N ASP A 49 0.09 10.59 -11.93
CA ASP A 49 0.15 11.24 -13.24
C ASP A 49 1.24 12.32 -13.35
N GLY A 50 1.97 12.58 -12.26
CA GLY A 50 3.04 13.58 -12.20
C GLY A 50 2.59 15.00 -11.81
N GLU A 51 1.29 15.26 -11.66
CA GLU A 51 0.79 16.63 -11.51
C GLU A 51 -0.42 16.75 -10.58
N MET A 52 -1.44 15.90 -10.72
CA MET A 52 -2.75 16.12 -10.12
C MET A 52 -3.18 15.01 -9.16
N LEU A 53 -3.00 13.74 -9.54
CA LEU A 53 -3.53 12.60 -8.79
C LEU A 53 -2.45 11.55 -8.51
N ALA A 54 -2.39 11.15 -7.24
CA ALA A 54 -1.63 10.00 -6.77
C ALA A 54 -2.56 8.95 -6.16
N TYR A 55 -2.45 7.71 -6.62
CA TYR A 55 -3.17 6.56 -6.10
C TYR A 55 -2.22 5.63 -5.34
N MET A 56 -2.39 5.58 -4.02
CA MET A 56 -1.65 4.69 -3.13
C MET A 56 -2.24 3.28 -3.22
N HIS A 57 -1.76 2.54 -4.22
CA HIS A 57 -2.31 1.24 -4.59
C HIS A 57 -2.15 0.21 -3.46
N TRP A 58 -0.97 0.09 -2.85
CA TRP A 58 -0.72 -0.88 -1.78
C TRP A 58 0.13 -0.28 -0.66
N VAL A 59 -0.23 -0.61 0.59
CA VAL A 59 0.64 -0.45 1.77
C VAL A 59 0.77 -1.82 2.41
N LEU A 60 1.97 -2.38 2.35
CA LEU A 60 2.30 -3.71 2.86
C LEU A 60 3.23 -3.55 4.05
N VAL A 61 2.90 -4.22 5.16
CA VAL A 61 3.74 -4.27 6.35
C VAL A 61 4.02 -5.73 6.67
N ASN A 62 5.29 -6.05 6.84
CA ASN A 62 5.71 -7.37 7.29
C ASN A 62 5.04 -7.69 8.63
N PRO A 63 4.39 -8.86 8.81
CA PRO A 63 3.71 -9.24 10.05
C PRO A 63 4.54 -9.04 11.32
N LYS A 64 5.86 -9.29 11.26
CA LYS A 64 6.78 -9.09 12.40
C LYS A 64 6.87 -7.63 12.87
N TYR A 65 6.60 -6.69 11.97
CA TYR A 65 6.70 -5.24 12.19
C TYR A 65 5.31 -4.56 12.30
N GLN A 66 4.23 -5.34 12.30
CA GLN A 66 2.90 -4.80 12.59
C GLN A 66 2.82 -4.30 14.03
N GLY A 67 2.04 -3.24 14.26
CA GLY A 67 1.98 -2.58 15.57
C GLY A 67 3.18 -1.68 15.90
N MET A 68 4.23 -1.65 15.06
CA MET A 68 5.43 -0.81 15.26
C MET A 68 5.41 0.48 14.41
N HIS A 69 4.22 0.98 14.06
CA HIS A 69 4.03 2.21 13.27
C HIS A 69 4.67 2.25 11.86
N VAL A 70 5.15 1.12 11.33
CA VAL A 70 5.75 1.06 9.99
C VAL A 70 4.77 1.52 8.90
N GLY A 71 3.53 1.02 8.94
CA GLY A 71 2.48 1.44 8.00
C GLY A 71 2.18 2.93 8.08
N SER A 72 2.05 3.46 9.30
CA SER A 72 1.85 4.89 9.54
C SER A 72 2.98 5.74 8.97
N GLY A 73 4.24 5.35 9.21
CA GLY A 73 5.40 6.07 8.66
C GLY A 73 5.45 6.02 7.13
N LEU A 74 5.03 4.92 6.51
CA LEU A 74 4.92 4.84 5.04
C LEU A 74 3.86 5.79 4.50
N VAL A 75 2.68 5.82 5.12
CA VAL A 75 1.57 6.71 4.72
C VAL A 75 1.95 8.17 4.83
N GLU A 76 2.57 8.59 5.94
CA GLU A 76 2.99 9.99 6.11
C GLU A 76 4.06 10.40 5.09
N ARG A 77 5.05 9.55 4.80
CA ARG A 77 6.04 9.84 3.74
C ARG A 77 5.41 9.97 2.36
N VAL A 78 4.36 9.18 2.07
CA VAL A 78 3.60 9.31 0.83
C VAL A 78 2.85 10.63 0.81
N LYS A 79 2.13 10.98 1.88
CA LYS A 79 1.42 12.27 2.00
C LYS A 79 2.35 13.47 1.82
N GLU A 80 3.50 13.46 2.50
CA GLU A 80 4.51 14.53 2.37
C GLU A 80 4.99 14.67 0.92
N ARG A 81 5.26 13.55 0.25
CA ARG A 81 5.72 13.54 -1.14
C ARG A 81 4.71 14.15 -2.11
N TYR A 82 3.42 13.88 -1.91
CA TYR A 82 2.34 14.32 -2.79
C TYR A 82 1.52 15.47 -2.20
N ALA A 83 2.08 16.25 -1.27
CA ALA A 83 1.37 17.34 -0.60
C ALA A 83 0.90 18.46 -1.55
N GLY A 84 1.53 18.58 -2.73
CA GLY A 84 1.14 19.54 -3.76
C GLY A 84 0.10 19.02 -4.76
N TYR A 85 -0.28 17.74 -4.68
CA TYR A 85 -1.26 17.15 -5.58
C TYR A 85 -2.68 17.49 -5.11
N ILE A 86 -3.62 17.53 -6.04
CA ILE A 86 -5.03 17.78 -5.72
C ILE A 86 -5.62 16.56 -5.01
N PHE A 87 -5.26 15.35 -5.46
CA PHE A 87 -5.81 14.10 -4.94
C PHE A 87 -4.71 13.11 -4.54
N LEU A 88 -4.84 12.60 -3.31
CA LEU A 88 -4.15 11.40 -2.85
C LEU A 88 -5.21 10.37 -2.43
N GLU A 89 -5.37 9.34 -3.24
CA GLU A 89 -6.42 8.34 -3.07
C GLU A 89 -5.87 7.00 -2.59
N VAL A 90 -6.69 6.26 -1.86
CA VAL A 90 -6.43 4.88 -1.46
C VAL A 90 -7.75 4.11 -1.46
N MET A 91 -7.72 2.88 -1.96
CA MET A 91 -8.86 1.96 -1.90
C MET A 91 -8.46 0.72 -1.10
N PRO A 92 -8.83 0.64 0.19
CA PRO A 92 -8.55 -0.54 0.99
C PRO A 92 -9.28 -1.76 0.42
N GLU A 93 -8.57 -2.88 0.29
CA GLU A 93 -9.17 -4.15 -0.18
C GLU A 93 -10.22 -4.69 0.80
N GLU A 94 -10.00 -4.48 2.10
CA GLU A 94 -10.94 -4.82 3.16
C GLU A 94 -11.41 -3.56 3.90
N SER A 95 -12.73 -3.41 4.07
CA SER A 95 -13.34 -2.27 4.76
C SER A 95 -12.84 -2.07 6.19
N LYS A 96 -12.41 -3.16 6.86
CA LYS A 96 -11.81 -3.12 8.21
C LYS A 96 -10.54 -2.25 8.29
N ASN A 97 -9.89 -2.00 7.16
CA ASN A 97 -8.67 -1.18 7.08
C ASN A 97 -8.98 0.31 6.90
N ALA A 98 -10.22 0.70 6.59
CA ALA A 98 -10.59 2.12 6.43
C ALA A 98 -10.28 2.98 7.67
N PRO A 99 -10.55 2.54 8.93
CA PRO A 99 -10.20 3.32 10.12
C PRO A 99 -8.70 3.62 10.26
N PHE A 100 -7.82 2.78 9.71
CA PHE A 100 -6.38 3.07 9.71
C PHE A 100 -6.08 4.31 8.86
N TYR A 101 -6.59 4.36 7.63
CA TYR A 101 -6.38 5.50 6.75
C TYR A 101 -7.10 6.77 7.24
N GLN A 102 -8.29 6.63 7.84
CA GLN A 102 -9.01 7.77 8.43
C GLN A 102 -8.21 8.47 9.53
N ARG A 103 -7.49 7.71 10.39
CA ARG A 103 -6.58 8.29 11.38
C ARG A 103 -5.42 9.08 10.77
N HIS A 104 -5.10 8.83 9.50
CA HIS A 104 -4.07 9.54 8.74
C HIS A 104 -4.63 10.70 7.91
N GLY A 105 -5.90 11.06 8.09
CA GLY A 105 -6.54 12.22 7.44
C GLY A 105 -7.25 11.91 6.13
N PHE A 106 -7.37 10.64 5.74
CA PHE A 106 -8.17 10.24 4.59
C PHE A 106 -9.67 10.29 4.93
N THR A 107 -10.49 10.72 4.00
CA THR A 107 -11.95 10.72 4.12
C THR A 107 -12.56 9.58 3.32
N LEU A 108 -13.62 8.96 3.85
CA LEU A 108 -14.37 7.94 3.12
C LEU A 108 -15.23 8.60 2.04
N MET A 109 -15.24 8.05 0.83
CA MET A 109 -16.21 8.40 -0.20
C MET A 109 -17.46 7.53 -0.02
N GLU A 110 -18.52 8.07 0.59
CA GLU A 110 -19.72 7.29 0.99
C GLU A 110 -20.43 6.61 -0.20
N ASP A 111 -20.58 7.34 -1.30
CA ASP A 111 -21.24 6.86 -2.53
C ASP A 111 -20.26 6.19 -3.52
N GLY A 112 -18.96 6.23 -3.23
CA GLY A 112 -17.93 5.60 -4.05
C GLY A 112 -18.09 4.08 -4.07
N ARG A 113 -17.96 3.47 -5.25
CA ARG A 113 -17.97 2.01 -5.42
C ARG A 113 -16.76 1.58 -6.23
N ALA A 114 -16.01 0.62 -5.70
CA ALA A 114 -14.95 -0.04 -6.43
C ALA A 114 -15.53 -0.83 -7.61
N MET A 115 -14.96 -0.65 -8.80
CA MET A 115 -15.34 -1.37 -10.02
C MET A 115 -14.12 -2.06 -10.60
N GLN A 116 -14.29 -3.27 -11.13
CA GLN A 116 -13.20 -4.02 -11.75
C GLN A 116 -13.69 -4.86 -12.92
N ILE A 117 -12.80 -5.09 -13.89
CA ILE A 117 -12.93 -6.14 -14.90
C ILE A 117 -11.96 -7.24 -14.51
N VAL A 118 -12.45 -8.46 -14.30
CA VAL A 118 -11.62 -9.62 -13.96
C VAL A 118 -11.52 -10.52 -15.20
N THR A 119 -10.30 -10.69 -15.71
CA THR A 119 -10.04 -11.67 -16.76
C THR A 119 -9.81 -13.03 -16.11
N HIS A 120 -10.66 -14.00 -16.44
CA HIS A 120 -10.44 -15.39 -16.08
C HIS A 120 -9.58 -16.03 -17.18
N SER A 121 -8.34 -16.38 -16.84
CA SER A 121 -7.46 -17.26 -17.63
C SER A 121 -7.59 -18.70 -17.16
#